data_AF-A0A927AQA0-F1
#
_entry.id   AF-A0A927AQA0-F1
#
_cell.length_a   1.000
_cell.length_b   1.000
_cell.length_c   1.000
_cell.angle_alpha   90.00
_cell.angle_beta   90.00
_cell.angle_gamma   90.00
#
_symmetry.space_group_name_H-M   'P 1'
#
loop_
_entity.id
_entity.type
_entity.pdbx_description
1 polymer ?
#
loop_
_entity_poly.entity_id
_entity_poly.type
_entity_poly.pdbx_seq_one_letter_code
_entity_poly.pdbx_strand_id
1 'polypeptide(L)'
;MKPTLLLIWACVLVYPALAQQTQSIYYTASTSADGKSNITLGPYAGTVGGTHTVTLGAFAGQSNSGMANIFVGYAAGLLTTSGSYNAFLGYYAGYTNSFGVHNSFMGPYAGYSNTTGRYNSFMGSNAGNFNTTGEQNSFLGYYAGAYNTSGGNNAFVGYAAGFQNTTATANVFVGAQAGYNNTTASNNVFIGYQAGLNNTTGAGNVVVGPSSGTSITTGSNNLMLGANTQPTSGAIQNSVAIGANATVALNNAIVLGDPNNTNIAVGIGTNAPQFPLDVRGTINLRNNGRIKFAHLTNSIRQGTTDQFLTVNEQGETVLARNQLRINSPSEWSDKVFAPTYQLRSLPAVATYVAQHGP
;
A
#
# COMPACT_ATOMS: atom_id res chain seq x y z
N MET A 1 -78.24 -52.09 0.22
CA MET A 1 -77.41 -52.44 1.39
C MET A 1 -76.06 -52.96 0.89
N LYS A 2 -74.96 -52.27 1.23
CA LYS A 2 -73.56 -52.79 1.15
C LYS A 2 -73.37 -53.90 2.20
N PRO A 3 -72.36 -54.81 2.11
CA PRO A 3 -70.91 -54.52 1.88
C PRO A 3 -70.17 -55.53 0.94
N THR A 4 -69.07 -55.26 0.20
CA THR A 4 -67.64 -54.94 0.50
C THR A 4 -66.96 -55.86 1.53
N LEU A 5 -65.73 -56.39 1.43
CA LEU A 5 -64.62 -56.43 0.44
C LEU A 5 -63.55 -57.39 1.05
N LEU A 6 -62.51 -57.74 0.28
CA LEU A 6 -61.12 -58.13 0.62
C LEU A 6 -60.68 -59.59 0.41
N LEU A 7 -59.78 -59.77 -0.57
CA LEU A 7 -58.93 -60.93 -0.76
C LEU A 7 -57.44 -60.48 -0.71
N ILE A 8 -56.78 -60.95 0.35
CA ILE A 8 -55.38 -61.36 0.57
C ILE A 8 -54.29 -60.89 -0.42
N TRP A 9 -53.27 -60.24 0.15
CA TRP A 9 -51.94 -59.95 -0.40
C TRP A 9 -50.88 -60.84 0.25
N ALA A 10 -49.95 -61.43 -0.52
CA ALA A 10 -48.52 -61.57 -0.17
C ALA A 10 -47.64 -62.09 -1.33
N CYS A 11 -46.75 -61.21 -1.79
CA CYS A 11 -45.30 -61.38 -2.03
C CYS A 11 -44.77 -62.45 -3.00
N VAL A 12 -44.12 -62.03 -4.10
CA VAL A 12 -42.70 -62.32 -4.45
C VAL A 12 -42.17 -61.19 -5.36
N LEU A 13 -40.99 -60.69 -5.00
CA LEU A 13 -40.19 -59.66 -5.66
C LEU A 13 -39.66 -60.06 -7.05
N VAL A 14 -39.73 -59.13 -8.01
CA VAL A 14 -38.80 -59.02 -9.14
C VAL A 14 -38.41 -57.54 -9.25
N TYR A 15 -37.13 -57.22 -9.02
CA TYR A 15 -36.57 -55.92 -9.40
C TYR A 15 -36.39 -55.87 -10.92
N PRO A 16 -36.58 -54.69 -11.52
CA PRO A 16 -35.55 -54.19 -12.42
C PRO A 16 -35.09 -52.78 -12.03
N ALA A 17 -33.80 -52.55 -12.26
CA ALA A 17 -33.14 -51.25 -12.20
C ALA A 17 -33.62 -50.31 -13.32
N LEU A 18 -33.24 -49.03 -13.18
CA LEU A 18 -33.35 -47.89 -14.13
C LEU A 18 -34.58 -46.97 -13.97
N ALA A 19 -34.42 -45.92 -13.17
CA ALA A 19 -34.24 -44.56 -13.67
C ALA A 19 -34.06 -43.60 -12.48
N GLN A 20 -32.84 -43.17 -12.22
CA GLN A 20 -32.59 -41.94 -11.47
C GLN A 20 -33.13 -40.80 -12.34
N GLN A 21 -34.40 -40.42 -12.17
CA GLN A 21 -34.93 -39.20 -12.73
C GLN A 21 -34.15 -38.04 -12.11
N THR A 22 -33.14 -37.56 -12.82
CA THR A 22 -32.69 -36.19 -12.67
C THR A 22 -33.91 -35.32 -12.94
N GLN A 23 -34.49 -34.76 -11.87
CA GLN A 23 -35.57 -33.77 -11.97
C GLN A 23 -34.99 -32.48 -12.54
N SER A 24 -34.75 -32.48 -13.84
CA SER A 24 -34.44 -31.28 -14.59
C SER A 24 -35.76 -30.59 -14.95
N ILE A 25 -36.10 -29.58 -14.14
CA ILE A 25 -36.84 -28.36 -14.51
C ILE A 25 -38.37 -28.53 -14.70
N TYR A 26 -39.11 -28.32 -13.60
CA TYR A 26 -40.44 -27.68 -13.65
C TYR A 26 -40.33 -26.30 -13.00
N TYR A 27 -39.97 -25.27 -13.77
CA TYR A 27 -40.22 -23.89 -13.38
C TYR A 27 -40.81 -23.14 -14.57
N THR A 28 -41.93 -22.48 -14.35
CA THR A 28 -42.55 -21.54 -15.28
C THR A 28 -41.53 -20.46 -15.63
N ALA A 29 -40.97 -20.53 -16.84
CA ALA A 29 -40.39 -19.35 -17.46
C ALA A 29 -41.53 -18.35 -17.64
N SER A 30 -41.67 -17.40 -16.72
CA SER A 30 -42.46 -16.20 -16.96
C SER A 30 -41.71 -15.38 -18.00
N THR A 31 -41.85 -15.74 -19.27
CA THR A 31 -41.64 -14.78 -20.35
C THR A 31 -42.77 -13.79 -20.23
N SER A 32 -42.42 -12.54 -19.97
CA SER A 32 -43.35 -11.59 -19.44
C SER A 32 -44.36 -11.17 -20.54
N ALA A 33 -45.57 -11.72 -20.50
CA ALA A 33 -46.75 -11.21 -21.21
C ALA A 33 -47.25 -9.86 -20.60
N ASP A 34 -46.46 -9.22 -19.74
CA ASP A 34 -46.76 -7.97 -19.02
C ASP A 34 -46.07 -6.72 -19.63
N GLY A 35 -45.29 -6.88 -20.71
CA GLY A 35 -44.55 -5.80 -21.38
C GLY A 35 -43.27 -5.31 -20.67
N LYS A 36 -42.78 -5.99 -19.62
CA LYS A 36 -41.65 -5.54 -18.77
C LYS A 36 -40.29 -6.17 -19.08
N SER A 37 -40.24 -7.13 -20.00
CA SER A 37 -39.00 -7.77 -20.48
C SER A 37 -38.17 -8.44 -19.38
N ASN A 38 -38.82 -9.18 -18.47
CA ASN A 38 -38.15 -9.89 -17.37
C ASN A 38 -37.95 -11.39 -17.69
N ILE A 39 -36.90 -11.98 -17.13
CA ILE A 39 -36.66 -13.44 -17.08
C ILE A 39 -36.61 -13.84 -15.61
N THR A 40 -37.47 -14.78 -15.19
CA THR A 40 -37.54 -15.26 -13.79
C THR A 40 -37.61 -16.77 -13.73
N LEU A 41 -36.69 -17.38 -12.99
CA LEU A 41 -36.55 -18.83 -12.86
C LEU A 41 -36.19 -19.23 -11.41
N GLY A 42 -36.95 -20.16 -10.83
CA GLY A 42 -36.70 -20.71 -9.49
C GLY A 42 -37.83 -20.41 -8.50
N PRO A 43 -37.89 -21.16 -7.38
CA PRO A 43 -38.99 -21.03 -6.43
C PRO A 43 -38.87 -19.69 -5.67
N TYR A 44 -39.97 -18.94 -5.59
CA TYR A 44 -40.02 -17.62 -4.96
C TYR A 44 -39.07 -16.57 -5.56
N ALA A 45 -38.46 -16.86 -6.72
CA ALA A 45 -37.82 -15.84 -7.54
C ALA A 45 -38.90 -14.90 -8.08
N GLY A 46 -38.63 -13.60 -8.10
CA GLY A 46 -39.63 -12.65 -8.59
C GLY A 46 -39.19 -11.22 -8.41
N THR A 47 -39.81 -10.31 -9.15
CA THR A 47 -39.57 -8.87 -9.05
C THR A 47 -40.89 -8.18 -8.71
N VAL A 48 -40.91 -7.32 -7.71
CA VAL A 48 -42.06 -6.45 -7.36
C VAL A 48 -42.12 -5.23 -8.28
N GLY A 49 -42.26 -5.47 -9.59
CA GLY A 49 -42.52 -4.42 -10.57
C GLY A 49 -41.33 -3.90 -11.36
N GLY A 50 -40.12 -4.43 -11.16
CA GLY A 50 -38.95 -4.12 -11.98
C GLY A 50 -39.12 -4.46 -13.48
N THR A 51 -38.27 -3.87 -14.32
CA THR A 51 -38.25 -4.12 -15.79
C THR A 51 -36.85 -4.48 -16.26
N HIS A 52 -36.72 -5.21 -17.38
CA HIS A 52 -35.44 -5.60 -17.98
C HIS A 52 -34.54 -6.42 -17.05
N THR A 53 -35.13 -7.24 -16.19
CA THR A 53 -34.38 -8.00 -15.17
C THR A 53 -34.20 -9.47 -15.51
N VAL A 54 -33.10 -10.06 -15.07
CA VAL A 54 -32.85 -11.50 -15.13
C VAL A 54 -32.72 -12.02 -13.71
N THR A 55 -33.58 -12.94 -13.30
CA THR A 55 -33.57 -13.55 -11.96
C THR A 55 -33.55 -15.07 -12.08
N LEU A 56 -32.56 -15.72 -11.47
CA LEU A 56 -32.36 -17.17 -11.51
C LEU A 56 -31.93 -17.68 -10.13
N GLY A 57 -32.72 -18.54 -9.51
CA GLY A 57 -32.43 -19.15 -8.21
C GLY A 57 -33.52 -18.90 -7.18
N ALA A 58 -33.60 -19.76 -6.17
CA ALA A 58 -34.63 -19.63 -5.14
C ALA A 58 -34.51 -18.27 -4.42
N PHE A 59 -35.63 -17.57 -4.27
CA PHE A 59 -35.73 -16.24 -3.64
C PHE A 59 -34.88 -15.12 -4.29
N ALA A 60 -34.30 -15.34 -5.46
CA ALA A 60 -33.51 -14.33 -6.15
C ALA A 60 -34.38 -13.12 -6.53
N GLY A 61 -33.91 -11.92 -6.20
CA GLY A 61 -34.55 -10.66 -6.56
C GLY A 61 -35.92 -10.39 -5.94
N GLN A 62 -36.40 -11.20 -4.99
CA GLN A 62 -37.80 -11.27 -4.55
C GLN A 62 -38.49 -9.90 -4.35
N SER A 63 -37.78 -8.92 -3.79
CA SER A 63 -38.31 -7.59 -3.46
C SER A 63 -38.12 -6.53 -4.57
N ASN A 64 -37.55 -6.89 -5.72
CA ASN A 64 -37.01 -5.94 -6.68
C ASN A 64 -38.08 -5.21 -7.50
N SER A 65 -38.20 -3.91 -7.27
CA SER A 65 -38.92 -2.93 -8.09
C SER A 65 -37.99 -2.11 -9.01
N GLY A 66 -36.67 -2.29 -8.92
CA GLY A 66 -35.68 -1.64 -9.79
C GLY A 66 -35.54 -2.28 -11.18
N MET A 67 -34.90 -1.58 -12.11
CA MET A 67 -34.73 -2.00 -13.50
C MET A 67 -33.31 -2.49 -13.83
N ALA A 68 -33.20 -3.24 -14.93
CA ALA A 68 -31.92 -3.66 -15.52
C ALA A 68 -30.98 -4.39 -14.55
N ASN A 69 -31.55 -5.27 -13.71
CA ASN A 69 -30.81 -6.04 -12.73
C ASN A 69 -30.61 -7.50 -13.20
N ILE A 70 -29.47 -8.09 -12.86
CA ILE A 70 -29.16 -9.52 -13.06
C ILE A 70 -28.93 -10.13 -11.68
N PHE A 71 -29.79 -11.05 -11.24
CA PHE A 71 -29.66 -11.74 -9.96
C PHE A 71 -29.64 -13.26 -10.19
N VAL A 72 -28.51 -13.90 -9.92
CA VAL A 72 -28.31 -15.32 -10.18
C VAL A 72 -27.69 -15.99 -8.96
N GLY A 73 -28.38 -16.97 -8.40
CA GLY A 73 -27.99 -17.68 -7.18
C GLY A 73 -29.09 -17.64 -6.12
N TYR A 74 -29.00 -18.54 -5.14
CA TYR A 74 -29.92 -18.56 -4.02
C TYR A 74 -29.89 -17.21 -3.27
N ALA A 75 -31.06 -16.57 -3.16
CA ALA A 75 -31.28 -15.31 -2.48
C ALA A 75 -30.35 -14.15 -2.92
N ALA A 76 -29.83 -14.19 -4.15
CA ALA A 76 -29.10 -13.06 -4.73
C ALA A 76 -30.05 -11.86 -4.86
N GLY A 77 -29.66 -10.69 -4.34
CA GLY A 77 -30.48 -9.47 -4.38
C GLY A 77 -31.86 -9.57 -3.72
N LEU A 78 -32.08 -10.49 -2.77
CA LEU A 78 -33.40 -10.77 -2.20
C LEU A 78 -34.11 -9.52 -1.66
N LEU A 79 -33.39 -8.67 -0.93
CA LEU A 79 -33.91 -7.44 -0.33
C LEU A 79 -33.63 -6.20 -1.17
N THR A 80 -33.30 -6.36 -2.45
CA THR A 80 -33.23 -5.21 -3.36
C THR A 80 -34.61 -4.69 -3.63
N THR A 81 -34.89 -3.45 -3.22
CA THR A 81 -36.18 -2.81 -3.43
C THR A 81 -36.12 -1.96 -4.69
N SER A 82 -35.48 -0.79 -4.68
CA SER A 82 -35.47 0.13 -5.84
C SER A 82 -34.12 0.29 -6.54
N GLY A 83 -33.10 -0.44 -6.08
CA GLY A 83 -31.78 -0.47 -6.74
C GLY A 83 -31.86 -0.96 -8.19
N SER A 84 -31.27 -0.22 -9.12
CA SER A 84 -31.23 -0.52 -10.56
C SER A 84 -29.81 -0.68 -11.07
N TYR A 85 -29.64 -1.33 -12.22
CA TYR A 85 -28.36 -1.56 -12.89
C TYR A 85 -27.36 -2.38 -12.05
N ASN A 86 -27.84 -3.38 -11.32
CA ASN A 86 -27.02 -4.25 -10.49
C ASN A 86 -26.85 -5.64 -11.12
N ALA A 87 -25.66 -6.23 -11.01
CA ALA A 87 -25.39 -7.60 -11.43
C ALA A 87 -24.86 -8.42 -10.25
N PHE A 88 -25.71 -9.25 -9.64
CA PHE A 88 -25.36 -10.12 -8.52
C PHE A 88 -25.37 -11.59 -8.94
N LEU A 89 -24.22 -12.25 -8.86
CA LEU A 89 -24.03 -13.65 -9.21
C LEU A 89 -23.38 -14.38 -8.02
N GLY A 90 -24.14 -15.21 -7.32
CA GLY A 90 -23.64 -16.04 -6.22
C GLY A 90 -24.68 -16.27 -5.12
N TYR A 91 -24.39 -17.25 -4.26
CA TYR A 91 -25.16 -17.52 -3.05
C TYR A 91 -25.16 -16.27 -2.15
N TYR A 92 -26.33 -15.66 -1.92
CA TYR A 92 -26.51 -14.41 -1.18
C TYR A 92 -25.67 -13.20 -1.66
N ALA A 93 -25.30 -13.15 -2.95
CA ALA A 93 -24.66 -11.94 -3.48
C ALA A 93 -25.63 -10.74 -3.41
N GLY A 94 -25.18 -9.62 -2.84
CA GLY A 94 -25.98 -8.40 -2.70
C GLY A 94 -27.27 -8.54 -1.87
N TYR A 95 -27.34 -9.51 -0.95
CA TYR A 95 -28.55 -9.89 -0.23
C TYR A 95 -29.37 -8.72 0.33
N THR A 96 -28.72 -7.75 1.00
CA THR A 96 -29.40 -6.62 1.65
C THR A 96 -29.48 -5.33 0.82
N ASN A 97 -29.12 -5.36 -0.48
CA ASN A 97 -28.94 -4.16 -1.30
C ASN A 97 -30.26 -3.40 -1.54
N SER A 98 -30.69 -2.53 -0.63
CA SER A 98 -31.98 -1.85 -0.69
C SER A 98 -32.09 -0.83 -1.84
N PHE A 99 -31.21 0.17 -1.87
CA PHE A 99 -31.25 1.29 -2.81
C PHE A 99 -29.97 1.43 -3.67
N GLY A 100 -28.96 0.59 -3.45
CA GLY A 100 -27.70 0.64 -4.19
C GLY A 100 -27.89 0.42 -5.69
N VAL A 101 -27.15 1.17 -6.49
CA VAL A 101 -27.21 1.16 -7.96
C VAL A 101 -25.84 0.95 -8.57
N HIS A 102 -25.78 0.42 -9.79
CA HIS A 102 -24.54 0.21 -10.55
C HIS A 102 -23.51 -0.65 -9.82
N ASN A 103 -23.96 -1.70 -9.12
CA ASN A 103 -23.08 -2.63 -8.43
C ASN A 103 -22.93 -3.95 -9.19
N SER A 104 -21.72 -4.50 -9.25
CA SER A 104 -21.43 -5.81 -9.83
C SER A 104 -20.82 -6.71 -8.76
N PHE A 105 -21.57 -7.67 -8.23
CA PHE A 105 -21.14 -8.60 -7.19
C PHE A 105 -21.12 -10.03 -7.73
N MET A 106 -19.94 -10.65 -7.77
CA MET A 106 -19.74 -12.00 -8.30
C MET A 106 -18.99 -12.85 -7.28
N GLY A 107 -19.68 -13.80 -6.68
CA GLY A 107 -19.15 -14.72 -5.68
C GLY A 107 -20.13 -14.91 -4.52
N PRO A 108 -20.05 -16.05 -3.80
CA PRO A 108 -20.81 -16.25 -2.57
C PRO A 108 -20.59 -15.10 -1.58
N TYR A 109 -21.68 -14.51 -1.11
CA TYR A 109 -21.69 -13.42 -0.13
C TYR A 109 -20.94 -12.14 -0.55
N ALA A 110 -20.64 -11.97 -1.83
CA ALA A 110 -20.08 -10.72 -2.35
C ALA A 110 -21.09 -9.58 -2.14
N GLY A 111 -20.66 -8.51 -1.47
CA GLY A 111 -21.54 -7.37 -1.15
C GLY A 111 -22.77 -7.70 -0.32
N TYR A 112 -22.75 -8.78 0.47
CA TYR A 112 -23.92 -9.29 1.23
C TYR A 112 -24.68 -8.21 2.00
N SER A 113 -23.94 -7.35 2.71
CA SER A 113 -24.48 -6.32 3.61
C SER A 113 -24.67 -4.95 2.94
N ASN A 114 -24.48 -4.85 1.60
CA ASN A 114 -24.65 -3.57 0.90
C ASN A 114 -26.07 -3.10 1.11
N THR A 115 -26.29 -1.85 1.51
CA THR A 115 -27.62 -1.26 1.68
C THR A 115 -27.83 -0.17 0.64
N THR A 116 -27.01 0.88 0.68
CA THR A 116 -27.11 2.05 -0.20
C THR A 116 -25.88 2.29 -1.06
N GLY A 117 -24.79 1.55 -0.86
CA GLY A 117 -23.53 1.69 -1.61
C GLY A 117 -23.73 1.56 -3.12
N ARG A 118 -22.96 2.34 -3.88
CA ARG A 118 -23.10 2.49 -5.35
C ARG A 118 -21.76 2.33 -6.06
N TYR A 119 -21.83 1.98 -7.34
CA TYR A 119 -20.65 1.91 -8.22
C TYR A 119 -19.55 0.96 -7.70
N ASN A 120 -19.95 -0.14 -7.05
CA ASN A 120 -19.02 -1.11 -6.50
C ASN A 120 -18.89 -2.33 -7.42
N SER A 121 -17.66 -2.83 -7.60
CA SER A 121 -17.37 -4.07 -8.31
C SER A 121 -16.67 -5.05 -7.38
N PHE A 122 -17.38 -6.06 -6.88
CA PHE A 122 -16.87 -7.08 -5.97
C PHE A 122 -16.84 -8.44 -6.66
N MET A 123 -15.66 -9.02 -6.80
CA MET A 123 -15.45 -10.31 -7.46
C MET A 123 -14.62 -11.22 -6.54
N GLY A 124 -15.25 -12.27 -6.02
CA GLY A 124 -14.65 -13.20 -5.06
C GLY A 124 -15.63 -13.55 -3.94
N SER A 125 -15.46 -14.72 -3.35
CA SER A 125 -16.26 -15.08 -2.17
C SER A 125 -15.95 -14.12 -1.01
N ASN A 126 -16.99 -13.59 -0.38
CA ASN A 126 -16.94 -12.59 0.69
C ASN A 126 -16.24 -11.26 0.34
N ALA A 127 -16.05 -10.95 -0.95
CA ALA A 127 -15.55 -9.63 -1.35
C ALA A 127 -16.56 -8.53 -0.94
N GLY A 128 -16.12 -7.54 -0.18
CA GLY A 128 -16.99 -6.45 0.32
C GLY A 128 -18.17 -6.91 1.17
N ASN A 129 -18.07 -8.05 1.88
CA ASN A 129 -19.19 -8.69 2.58
C ASN A 129 -19.96 -7.75 3.54
N PHE A 130 -19.22 -6.92 4.29
CA PHE A 130 -19.78 -5.98 5.26
C PHE A 130 -19.92 -4.54 4.73
N ASN A 131 -19.77 -4.31 3.41
CA ASN A 131 -19.98 -2.99 2.82
C ASN A 131 -21.43 -2.60 3.03
N THR A 132 -21.71 -1.48 3.70
CA THR A 132 -23.08 -1.00 3.92
C THR A 132 -23.37 0.17 3.00
N THR A 133 -22.58 1.23 3.09
CA THR A 133 -22.78 2.49 2.34
C THR A 133 -21.59 2.90 1.48
N GLY A 134 -20.48 2.15 1.53
CA GLY A 134 -19.28 2.46 0.75
C GLY A 134 -19.55 2.47 -0.76
N GLU A 135 -18.89 3.37 -1.48
CA GLU A 135 -19.11 3.61 -2.90
C GLU A 135 -17.80 3.65 -3.70
N GLN A 136 -17.90 3.38 -5.01
CA GLN A 136 -16.77 3.46 -5.94
C GLN A 136 -15.61 2.52 -5.56
N ASN A 137 -15.93 1.33 -5.03
CA ASN A 137 -14.92 0.36 -4.64
C ASN A 137 -14.78 -0.77 -5.67
N SER A 138 -13.56 -1.24 -5.90
CA SER A 138 -13.25 -2.37 -6.78
C SER A 138 -12.47 -3.43 -6.01
N PHE A 139 -13.15 -4.51 -5.61
CA PHE A 139 -12.57 -5.59 -4.80
C PHE A 139 -12.53 -6.89 -5.60
N LEU A 140 -11.33 -7.41 -5.85
CA LEU A 140 -11.10 -8.64 -6.60
C LEU A 140 -10.27 -9.62 -5.76
N GLY A 141 -10.89 -10.68 -5.26
CA GLY A 141 -10.24 -11.73 -4.47
C GLY A 141 -11.12 -12.25 -3.35
N TYR A 142 -10.80 -13.44 -2.84
CA TYR A 142 -11.44 -13.98 -1.65
C TYR A 142 -11.14 -13.07 -0.45
N TYR A 143 -12.19 -12.61 0.23
CA TYR A 143 -12.13 -11.64 1.34
C TYR A 143 -11.52 -10.26 1.01
N ALA A 144 -11.39 -9.87 -0.26
CA ALA A 144 -10.95 -8.52 -0.60
C ALA A 144 -11.95 -7.49 -0.04
N GLY A 145 -11.46 -6.56 0.79
CA GLY A 145 -12.29 -5.53 1.42
C GLY A 145 -13.43 -6.05 2.30
N ALA A 146 -13.31 -7.26 2.86
CA ALA A 146 -14.43 -7.93 3.53
C ALA A 146 -15.12 -7.09 4.61
N TYR A 147 -14.36 -6.34 5.42
CA TYR A 147 -14.87 -5.48 6.50
C TYR A 147 -15.02 -3.99 6.13
N ASN A 148 -14.96 -3.63 4.85
CA ASN A 148 -15.32 -2.27 4.40
C ASN A 148 -16.76 -2.00 4.79
N THR A 149 -17.04 -0.95 5.56
CA THR A 149 -18.40 -0.58 5.96
C THR A 149 -18.87 0.62 5.15
N SER A 150 -18.16 1.75 5.27
CA SER A 150 -18.49 3.00 4.57
C SER A 150 -17.35 3.59 3.75
N GLY A 151 -16.17 2.95 3.75
CA GLY A 151 -15.04 3.38 2.93
C GLY A 151 -15.37 3.40 1.43
N GLY A 152 -14.87 4.40 0.72
CA GLY A 152 -15.09 4.58 -0.71
C GLY A 152 -13.82 4.85 -1.49
N ASN A 153 -13.90 4.74 -2.81
CA ASN A 153 -12.78 4.95 -3.73
C ASN A 153 -11.58 4.02 -3.46
N ASN A 154 -11.83 2.77 -3.07
CA ASN A 154 -10.77 1.79 -2.81
C ASN A 154 -10.65 0.75 -3.93
N ALA A 155 -9.41 0.36 -4.27
CA ALA A 155 -9.12 -0.71 -5.22
C ALA A 155 -8.29 -1.81 -4.53
N PHE A 156 -8.91 -2.95 -4.23
CA PHE A 156 -8.28 -4.08 -3.54
C PHE A 156 -8.24 -5.31 -4.43
N VAL A 157 -7.04 -5.83 -4.69
CA VAL A 157 -6.83 -6.98 -5.58
C VAL A 157 -5.93 -8.01 -4.89
N GLY A 158 -6.47 -9.18 -4.59
CA GLY A 158 -5.75 -10.29 -3.96
C GLY A 158 -6.51 -10.93 -2.80
N TYR A 159 -6.02 -12.09 -2.35
CA TYR A 159 -6.54 -12.75 -1.15
C TYR A 159 -6.44 -11.82 0.06
N ALA A 160 -7.59 -11.50 0.67
CA ALA A 160 -7.70 -10.67 1.87
C ALA A 160 -6.98 -9.30 1.78
N ALA A 161 -6.86 -8.72 0.58
CA ALA A 161 -6.38 -7.35 0.41
C ALA A 161 -7.37 -6.37 1.07
N GLY A 162 -6.88 -5.47 1.92
CA GLY A 162 -7.71 -4.51 2.65
C GLY A 162 -8.75 -5.14 3.58
N PHE A 163 -8.48 -6.33 4.11
CA PHE A 163 -9.45 -7.15 4.87
C PHE A 163 -10.19 -6.37 5.96
N GLN A 164 -9.47 -5.58 6.78
CA GLN A 164 -10.01 -4.83 7.92
C GLN A 164 -10.36 -3.37 7.60
N ASN A 165 -10.31 -2.93 6.33
CA ASN A 165 -10.59 -1.54 5.97
C ASN A 165 -12.02 -1.22 6.38
N THR A 166 -12.28 -0.33 7.35
CA THR A 166 -13.66 -0.06 7.81
C THR A 166 -14.23 1.17 7.11
N THR A 167 -13.64 2.34 7.36
CA THR A 167 -14.12 3.63 6.85
C THR A 167 -13.12 4.34 5.94
N ALA A 168 -11.95 3.73 5.72
CA ALA A 168 -10.90 4.40 4.98
C ALA A 168 -11.18 4.51 3.47
N THR A 169 -10.59 5.53 2.86
CA THR A 169 -10.87 5.92 1.48
C THR A 169 -9.60 6.06 0.64
N ALA A 170 -9.76 6.03 -0.68
CA ALA A 170 -8.68 6.31 -1.63
C ALA A 170 -7.44 5.40 -1.47
N ASN A 171 -7.65 4.12 -1.13
CA ASN A 171 -6.57 3.15 -0.99
C ASN A 171 -6.44 2.23 -2.20
N VAL A 172 -5.21 1.88 -2.57
CA VAL A 172 -4.90 0.89 -3.62
C VAL A 172 -4.07 -0.23 -2.99
N PHE A 173 -4.67 -1.40 -2.80
CA PHE A 173 -4.00 -2.57 -2.23
C PHE A 173 -3.97 -3.72 -3.22
N VAL A 174 -2.78 -4.13 -3.67
CA VAL A 174 -2.59 -5.15 -4.69
C VAL A 174 -1.61 -6.20 -4.20
N GLY A 175 -2.07 -7.42 -3.99
CA GLY A 175 -1.30 -8.54 -3.44
C GLY A 175 -2.05 -9.24 -2.32
N ALA A 176 -1.71 -10.50 -2.07
CA ALA A 176 -2.31 -11.22 -0.94
C ALA A 176 -1.91 -10.56 0.38
N GLN A 177 -2.92 -10.25 1.21
CA GLN A 177 -2.82 -9.56 2.49
C GLN A 177 -2.19 -8.15 2.43
N ALA A 178 -2.17 -7.50 1.26
CA ALA A 178 -1.78 -6.10 1.18
C ALA A 178 -2.77 -5.24 1.99
N GLY A 179 -2.26 -4.43 2.93
CA GLY A 179 -3.09 -3.59 3.82
C GLY A 179 -4.08 -4.37 4.69
N TYR A 180 -3.80 -5.62 5.05
CA TYR A 180 -4.74 -6.50 5.75
C TYR A 180 -5.36 -5.87 7.01
N ASN A 181 -4.55 -5.24 7.87
CA ASN A 181 -5.00 -4.61 9.12
C ASN A 181 -5.35 -3.11 8.99
N ASN A 182 -5.41 -2.56 7.77
CA ASN A 182 -5.76 -1.15 7.55
C ASN A 182 -7.18 -0.92 8.04
N THR A 183 -7.41 0.00 8.99
CA THR A 183 -8.77 0.25 9.51
C THR A 183 -9.34 1.55 8.96
N THR A 184 -8.77 2.69 9.33
CA THR A 184 -9.26 4.03 8.96
C THR A 184 -8.28 4.84 8.12
N ALA A 185 -7.11 4.28 7.83
CA ALA A 185 -6.05 5.00 7.12
C ALA A 185 -6.32 5.13 5.62
N SER A 186 -6.35 6.37 5.14
CA SER A 186 -6.68 6.71 3.75
C SER A 186 -5.44 7.10 2.94
N ASN A 187 -5.59 7.12 1.61
CA ASN A 187 -4.55 7.56 0.66
C ASN A 187 -3.29 6.69 0.68
N ASN A 188 -3.43 5.38 0.90
CA ASN A 188 -2.30 4.44 0.89
C ASN A 188 -2.24 3.65 -0.42
N VAL A 189 -1.02 3.37 -0.88
CA VAL A 189 -0.74 2.49 -2.03
C VAL A 189 0.15 1.36 -1.56
N PHE A 190 -0.41 0.15 -1.41
CA PHE A 190 0.32 -1.05 -0.98
C PHE A 190 0.32 -2.10 -2.08
N ILE A 191 1.49 -2.42 -2.63
CA ILE A 191 1.64 -3.34 -3.76
C ILE A 191 2.68 -4.40 -3.42
N GLY A 192 2.24 -5.65 -3.27
CA GLY A 192 3.06 -6.81 -2.94
C GLY A 192 2.39 -7.74 -1.92
N TYR A 193 2.89 -8.97 -1.82
CA TYR A 193 2.50 -9.90 -0.75
C TYR A 193 2.78 -9.25 0.61
N GLN A 194 1.77 -9.10 1.46
CA GLN A 194 1.88 -8.49 2.80
C GLN A 194 2.42 -7.05 2.82
N ALA A 195 2.36 -6.31 1.70
CA ALA A 195 2.75 -4.90 1.70
C ALA A 195 1.86 -4.10 2.67
N GLY A 196 2.46 -3.40 3.63
CA GLY A 196 1.74 -2.62 4.63
C GLY A 196 0.82 -3.44 5.54
N LEU A 197 1.11 -4.74 5.74
CA LEU A 197 0.24 -5.70 6.44
C LEU A 197 -0.36 -5.18 7.76
N ASN A 198 0.46 -4.52 8.58
CA ASN A 198 0.10 -4.08 9.93
C ASN A 198 -0.28 -2.61 10.02
N ASN A 199 -0.38 -1.89 8.89
CA ASN A 199 -0.83 -0.51 8.91
C ASN A 199 -2.25 -0.46 9.47
N THR A 200 -2.54 0.38 10.45
CA THR A 200 -3.88 0.53 11.02
C THR A 200 -4.44 1.91 10.71
N THR A 201 -3.72 2.97 11.08
CA THR A 201 -4.15 4.38 10.95
C THR A 201 -3.16 5.26 10.17
N GLY A 202 -2.01 4.72 9.77
CA GLY A 202 -1.00 5.45 8.99
C GLY A 202 -1.47 5.79 7.58
N ALA A 203 -1.57 7.09 7.27
CA ALA A 203 -2.12 7.59 6.00
C ALA A 203 -1.02 8.07 5.05
N GLY A 204 -1.31 8.12 3.75
CA GLY A 204 -0.40 8.69 2.75
C GLY A 204 0.87 7.87 2.50
N ASN A 205 0.87 6.57 2.84
CA ASN A 205 2.03 5.70 2.65
C ASN A 205 2.02 5.05 1.26
N VAL A 206 3.19 4.94 0.65
CA VAL A 206 3.43 4.17 -0.58
C VAL A 206 4.39 3.04 -0.25
N VAL A 207 3.92 1.80 -0.36
CA VAL A 207 4.67 0.59 0.01
C VAL A 207 4.63 -0.37 -1.17
N VAL A 208 5.77 -0.61 -1.80
CA VAL A 208 5.88 -1.43 -3.01
C VAL A 208 6.99 -2.46 -2.83
N GLY A 209 6.60 -3.72 -2.68
CA GLY A 209 7.50 -4.85 -2.50
C GLY A 209 6.90 -5.93 -1.59
N PRO A 210 7.29 -7.20 -1.76
CA PRO A 210 6.85 -8.26 -0.85
C PRO A 210 7.40 -8.02 0.56
N SER A 211 6.53 -8.22 1.55
CA SER A 211 6.79 -8.05 2.98
C SER A 211 7.40 -6.68 3.33
N SER A 212 7.14 -5.66 2.51
CA SER A 212 7.56 -4.29 2.74
C SER A 212 6.56 -3.55 3.64
N GLY A 213 7.06 -2.64 4.47
CA GLY A 213 6.26 -1.76 5.32
C GLY A 213 5.43 -2.51 6.37
N THR A 214 5.73 -3.77 6.66
CA THR A 214 5.01 -4.58 7.66
C THR A 214 5.18 -4.02 9.07
N SER A 215 6.21 -3.21 9.34
CA SER A 215 6.38 -2.53 10.61
C SER A 215 5.55 -1.25 10.73
N ILE A 216 5.02 -0.69 9.63
CA ILE A 216 4.17 0.51 9.68
C ILE A 216 2.88 0.17 10.42
N THR A 217 2.54 0.95 11.45
CA THR A 217 1.27 0.83 12.17
C THR A 217 0.49 2.15 12.12
N THR A 218 1.09 3.24 12.58
CA THR A 218 0.48 4.59 12.63
C THR A 218 1.28 5.65 11.86
N GLY A 219 2.49 5.29 11.43
CA GLY A 219 3.39 6.11 10.64
C GLY A 219 2.76 6.54 9.31
N SER A 220 2.94 7.79 8.93
CA SER A 220 2.28 8.40 7.78
C SER A 220 3.28 9.04 6.82
N ASN A 221 2.88 9.19 5.56
CA ASN A 221 3.67 9.83 4.51
C ASN A 221 5.03 9.15 4.25
N ASN A 222 5.09 7.83 4.35
CA ASN A 222 6.32 7.07 4.09
C ASN A 222 6.33 6.46 2.69
N LEU A 223 7.52 6.36 2.09
CA LEU A 223 7.77 5.63 0.85
C LEU A 223 8.71 4.44 1.14
N MET A 224 8.20 3.22 0.97
CA MET A 224 8.95 1.98 1.13
C MET A 224 8.97 1.26 -0.22
N LEU A 225 10.13 1.14 -0.85
CA LEU A 225 10.27 0.58 -2.21
C LEU A 225 11.34 -0.49 -2.26
N GLY A 226 10.94 -1.74 -2.45
CA GLY A 226 11.81 -2.92 -2.45
C GLY A 226 11.32 -4.00 -1.48
N ALA A 227 11.76 -5.23 -1.70
CA ALA A 227 11.45 -6.35 -0.81
C ALA A 227 11.97 -6.09 0.61
N ASN A 228 11.15 -6.40 1.62
CA ASN A 228 11.51 -6.26 3.04
C ASN A 228 11.99 -4.86 3.47
N THR A 229 11.57 -3.79 2.80
CA THR A 229 11.85 -2.43 3.27
C THR A 229 11.04 -2.12 4.52
N GLN A 230 11.64 -1.50 5.55
CA GLN A 230 10.97 -1.28 6.83
C GLN A 230 11.32 0.06 7.48
N PRO A 231 10.37 0.73 8.13
CA PRO A 231 10.73 1.60 9.24
C PRO A 231 11.13 0.75 10.46
N THR A 232 12.08 1.22 11.28
CA THR A 232 12.46 0.52 12.52
C THR A 232 11.44 0.65 13.64
N SER A 233 10.49 1.58 13.51
CA SER A 233 9.36 1.79 14.41
C SER A 233 8.10 2.10 13.61
N GLY A 234 6.95 1.58 14.04
CA GLY A 234 5.70 1.74 13.31
C GLY A 234 5.10 3.14 13.28
N ALA A 235 5.67 4.09 14.04
CA ALA A 235 5.25 5.48 14.10
C ALA A 235 6.14 6.44 13.28
N ILE A 236 7.12 5.93 12.52
CA ILE A 236 7.99 6.76 11.69
C ILE A 236 7.16 7.47 10.60
N GLN A 237 7.49 8.74 10.33
CA GLN A 237 6.75 9.60 9.40
C GLN A 237 7.67 10.33 8.44
N ASN A 238 7.14 10.67 7.26
CA ASN A 238 7.82 11.46 6.25
C ASN A 238 9.19 10.88 5.86
N SER A 239 9.26 9.56 5.70
CA SER A 239 10.52 8.87 5.49
C SER A 239 10.50 7.94 4.29
N VAL A 240 11.67 7.77 3.69
CA VAL A 240 11.85 7.01 2.45
C VAL A 240 12.88 5.92 2.68
N ALA A 241 12.57 4.68 2.32
CA ALA A 241 13.52 3.57 2.24
C ALA A 241 13.39 2.91 0.86
N ILE A 242 14.48 2.91 0.09
CA ILE A 242 14.52 2.37 -1.28
C ILE A 242 15.63 1.32 -1.37
N GLY A 243 15.31 0.14 -1.90
CA GLY A 243 16.22 -0.99 -2.07
C GLY A 243 15.84 -2.17 -1.18
N ALA A 244 16.12 -3.40 -1.62
CA ALA A 244 15.80 -4.58 -0.83
C ALA A 244 16.47 -4.51 0.56
N ASN A 245 15.71 -4.82 1.61
CA ASN A 245 16.10 -4.73 3.03
C ASN A 245 16.49 -3.32 3.52
N ALA A 246 16.22 -2.25 2.75
CA ALA A 246 16.46 -0.90 3.24
C ALA A 246 15.62 -0.60 4.48
N THR A 247 16.25 -0.04 5.52
CA THR A 247 15.55 0.33 6.76
C THR A 247 15.77 1.78 7.12
N VAL A 248 14.70 2.48 7.53
CA VAL A 248 14.76 3.89 7.96
C VAL A 248 14.38 4.01 9.42
N ALA A 249 15.21 4.72 10.19
CA ALA A 249 15.10 4.76 11.65
C ALA A 249 14.61 6.09 12.22
N LEU A 250 14.43 7.11 11.37
CA LEU A 250 14.13 8.47 11.77
C LEU A 250 12.99 9.03 10.91
N ASN A 251 12.30 10.03 11.43
CA ASN A 251 11.38 10.86 10.66
C ASN A 251 12.16 11.79 9.73
N ASN A 252 11.55 12.20 8.61
CA ASN A 252 12.14 13.16 7.66
C ASN A 252 13.49 12.67 7.09
N ALA A 253 13.63 11.36 6.87
CA ALA A 253 14.88 10.75 6.44
C ALA A 253 14.71 9.94 5.15
N ILE A 254 15.76 9.91 4.33
CA ILE A 254 15.83 9.07 3.13
C ILE A 254 16.99 8.09 3.30
N VAL A 255 16.72 6.81 3.11
CA VAL A 255 17.70 5.72 3.06
C VAL A 255 17.65 5.05 1.70
N LEU A 256 18.81 4.95 1.05
CA LEU A 256 18.99 4.33 -0.26
C LEU A 256 19.91 3.11 -0.10
N GLY A 257 19.32 1.91 -0.06
CA GLY A 257 19.99 0.63 0.13
C GLY A 257 19.85 0.04 1.54
N ASP A 258 20.28 -1.22 1.69
CA ASP A 258 20.34 -1.94 2.97
C ASP A 258 21.47 -1.36 3.85
N PRO A 259 21.18 -0.82 5.05
CA PRO A 259 22.20 -0.31 5.97
C PRO A 259 23.23 -1.35 6.43
N ASN A 260 22.91 -2.64 6.32
CA ASN A 260 23.81 -3.74 6.69
C ASN A 260 24.71 -4.20 5.53
N ASN A 261 24.50 -3.67 4.32
CA ASN A 261 25.29 -4.01 3.15
C ASN A 261 26.36 -2.94 2.89
N THR A 262 27.62 -3.30 3.05
CA THR A 262 28.78 -2.40 2.85
C THR A 262 29.15 -2.17 1.39
N ASN A 263 28.55 -2.92 0.46
CA ASN A 263 28.81 -2.84 -0.98
C ASN A 263 27.70 -2.12 -1.76
N ILE A 264 26.85 -1.34 -1.09
CA ILE A 264 25.84 -0.50 -1.74
C ILE A 264 26.52 0.65 -2.49
N ALA A 265 26.09 0.88 -3.72
CA ALA A 265 26.51 2.01 -4.54
C ALA A 265 25.29 2.79 -5.05
N VAL A 266 25.29 4.09 -4.80
CA VAL A 266 24.25 5.04 -5.23
C VAL A 266 24.81 5.91 -6.35
N GLY A 267 24.22 5.84 -7.54
CA GLY A 267 24.60 6.65 -8.69
C GLY A 267 23.65 7.83 -8.93
N ILE A 268 24.21 9.04 -9.11
CA ILE A 268 23.47 10.22 -9.60
C ILE A 268 24.12 10.66 -10.92
N GLY A 269 23.40 10.51 -12.03
CA GLY A 269 23.93 10.83 -13.37
C GLY A 269 24.89 9.75 -13.94
N THR A 270 25.00 8.60 -13.28
CA THR A 270 25.72 7.41 -13.73
C THR A 270 24.87 6.15 -13.49
N ASN A 271 24.96 5.17 -14.40
CA ASN A 271 24.29 3.88 -14.27
C ASN A 271 25.24 2.76 -13.79
N ALA A 272 26.53 3.06 -13.60
CA ALA A 272 27.56 2.14 -13.13
C ALA A 272 28.44 2.84 -12.07
N PRO A 273 27.88 3.19 -10.90
CA PRO A 273 28.61 3.88 -9.85
C PRO A 273 29.84 3.06 -9.42
N GLN A 274 31.02 3.68 -9.40
CA GLN A 274 32.27 3.03 -8.99
C GLN A 274 32.60 3.24 -7.50
N PHE A 275 31.81 4.08 -6.83
CA PHE A 275 31.93 4.42 -5.41
C PHE A 275 30.59 4.28 -4.70
N PRO A 276 30.56 4.16 -3.36
CA PRO A 276 29.31 4.06 -2.60
C PRO A 276 28.31 5.21 -2.87
N LEU A 277 28.81 6.42 -3.13
CA LEU A 277 28.05 7.51 -3.72
C LEU A 277 28.86 8.09 -4.89
N ASP A 278 28.34 7.95 -6.11
CA ASP A 278 28.98 8.41 -7.34
C ASP A 278 28.07 9.43 -8.04
N VAL A 279 28.50 10.69 -8.07
CA VAL A 279 27.74 11.81 -8.63
C VAL A 279 28.47 12.36 -9.85
N ARG A 280 27.90 12.12 -11.03
CA ARG A 280 28.38 12.71 -12.28
C ARG A 280 27.74 14.08 -12.50
N GLY A 281 28.33 15.11 -11.90
CA GLY A 281 27.86 16.50 -12.02
C GLY A 281 28.35 17.37 -10.86
N THR A 282 27.65 18.47 -10.61
CA THR A 282 27.95 19.39 -9.50
C THR A 282 26.95 19.19 -8.36
N ILE A 283 27.45 19.07 -7.12
CA ILE A 283 26.61 19.14 -5.91
C ILE A 283 26.56 20.60 -5.47
N ASN A 284 25.39 21.24 -5.56
CA ASN A 284 25.18 22.62 -5.12
C ASN A 284 24.45 22.63 -3.77
N LEU A 285 25.07 23.24 -2.76
CA LEU A 285 24.51 23.39 -1.42
C LEU A 285 24.08 24.85 -1.22
N ARG A 286 22.81 25.07 -0.86
CA ARG A 286 22.25 26.42 -0.59
C ARG A 286 21.66 26.47 0.82
N ASN A 287 21.42 27.69 1.33
CA ASN A 287 20.71 27.93 2.59
C ASN A 287 21.24 27.10 3.77
N ASN A 288 22.56 27.15 4.00
CA ASN A 288 23.26 26.39 5.05
C ASN A 288 23.31 24.85 4.83
N GLY A 289 23.19 24.38 3.58
CA GLY A 289 23.48 22.99 3.22
C GLY A 289 24.92 22.60 3.54
N ARG A 290 25.13 21.39 4.08
CA ARG A 290 26.43 20.91 4.56
C ARG A 290 26.65 19.45 4.15
N ILE A 291 27.91 19.07 3.91
CA ILE A 291 28.35 17.68 3.80
C ILE A 291 29.26 17.37 4.98
N LYS A 292 28.99 16.28 5.70
CA LYS A 292 29.83 15.80 6.81
C LYS A 292 30.61 14.57 6.36
N PHE A 293 31.93 14.62 6.49
CA PHE A 293 32.81 13.46 6.28
C PHE A 293 33.19 12.86 7.64
N ALA A 294 32.58 11.73 8.03
CA ALA A 294 32.72 11.17 9.38
C ALA A 294 33.85 10.14 9.55
N HIS A 295 34.48 9.69 8.45
CA HIS A 295 35.49 8.62 8.46
C HIS A 295 36.68 8.97 7.57
N LEU A 296 37.29 10.12 7.81
CA LEU A 296 38.53 10.51 7.12
C LEU A 296 39.71 9.73 7.72
N THR A 297 40.41 8.96 6.91
CA THR A 297 41.66 8.29 7.31
C THR A 297 42.85 9.19 7.00
N ASN A 298 43.86 9.21 7.87
CA ASN A 298 45.11 9.96 7.68
C ASN A 298 46.13 9.23 6.79
N SER A 299 45.68 8.29 5.96
CA SER A 299 46.50 7.51 5.04
C SER A 299 46.88 8.36 3.82
N ILE A 300 47.71 9.38 4.05
CA ILE A 300 48.49 10.00 2.99
C ILE A 300 49.42 8.89 2.47
N ARG A 301 49.10 8.27 1.33
CA ARG A 301 50.15 7.58 0.55
C ARG A 301 51.20 8.65 0.29
N GLN A 302 52.45 8.41 0.68
CA GLN A 302 53.59 9.28 0.35
C GLN A 302 53.62 9.51 -1.17
N GLY A 303 52.95 10.57 -1.59
CA GLY A 303 52.56 10.83 -2.95
C GLY A 303 52.24 12.31 -3.05
N THR A 304 52.59 12.87 -4.19
CA THR A 304 52.66 14.31 -4.49
C THR A 304 51.28 14.98 -4.58
N THR A 305 50.38 14.77 -3.63
CA THR A 305 49.12 15.51 -3.62
C THR A 305 49.41 16.91 -3.07
N ASP A 306 49.62 17.87 -3.97
CA ASP A 306 49.70 19.29 -3.62
C ASP A 306 48.31 19.85 -3.31
N GLN A 307 47.21 19.10 -3.46
CA GLN A 307 45.85 19.55 -3.24
C GLN A 307 45.24 19.08 -1.90
N PHE A 308 44.57 19.99 -1.18
CA PHE A 308 43.79 19.71 0.03
C PHE A 308 42.42 20.38 -0.03
N LEU A 309 41.40 19.75 0.54
CA LEU A 309 40.08 20.38 0.71
C LEU A 309 40.13 21.37 1.87
N THR A 310 39.76 22.63 1.63
CA THR A 310 39.61 23.68 2.65
C THR A 310 38.27 24.38 2.48
N VAL A 311 37.97 25.34 3.35
CA VAL A 311 36.83 26.26 3.21
C VAL A 311 37.34 27.67 2.94
N ASN A 312 36.74 28.39 1.98
CA ASN A 312 37.06 29.81 1.71
C ASN A 312 36.36 30.75 2.71
N GLU A 313 36.57 32.07 2.60
CA GLU A 313 35.93 33.04 3.50
C GLU A 313 34.39 33.10 3.39
N GLN A 314 33.81 32.48 2.36
CA GLN A 314 32.37 32.30 2.17
C GLN A 314 31.85 30.96 2.73
N GLY A 315 32.72 30.11 3.29
CA GLY A 315 32.38 28.80 3.87
C GLY A 315 32.20 27.69 2.84
N GLU A 316 32.59 27.89 1.59
CA GLU A 316 32.49 26.92 0.50
C GLU A 316 33.65 25.94 0.55
N THR A 317 33.39 24.64 0.36
CA THR A 317 34.46 23.64 0.24
C THR A 317 35.20 23.82 -1.09
N VAL A 318 36.47 24.18 -1.03
CA VAL A 318 37.34 24.42 -2.18
C VAL A 318 38.54 23.48 -2.15
N LEU A 319 38.99 23.09 -3.34
CA LEU A 319 40.24 22.36 -3.51
C LEU A 319 41.40 23.36 -3.54
N ALA A 320 42.06 23.57 -2.41
CA ALA A 320 43.27 24.38 -2.32
C ALA A 320 44.50 23.58 -2.74
N ARG A 321 45.57 24.27 -3.12
CA ARG A 321 46.90 23.67 -3.21
C ARG A 321 47.75 24.12 -2.04
N ASN A 322 48.43 23.18 -1.38
CA ASN A 322 49.46 23.46 -0.40
C ASN A 322 50.70 24.00 -1.12
N GLN A 323 50.66 25.27 -1.52
CA GLN A 323 51.89 26.02 -1.67
C GLN A 323 52.17 26.67 -0.31
N LEU A 324 52.90 25.96 0.56
CA LEU A 324 53.65 26.64 1.61
C LEU A 324 54.80 27.40 0.91
N ARG A 325 54.44 28.48 0.21
CA ARG A 325 55.39 29.35 -0.49
C ARG A 325 55.93 30.29 0.57
N ILE A 326 56.91 29.81 1.33
CA ILE A 326 57.83 30.71 2.03
C ILE A 326 58.65 31.35 0.92
N ASN A 327 58.24 32.53 0.46
CA ASN A 327 58.89 33.22 -0.65
C ASN A 327 60.25 33.79 -0.23
N SER A 328 60.48 33.91 1.09
CA SER A 328 61.70 34.41 1.67
C SER A 328 61.87 33.95 3.13
N PRO A 329 63.10 33.67 3.61
CA PRO A 329 63.40 33.44 5.03
C PRO A 329 62.93 34.57 5.96
N SER A 330 62.61 35.76 5.43
CA SER A 330 62.04 36.88 6.20
C SER A 330 60.59 36.67 6.66
N GLU A 331 59.89 35.66 6.12
CA GLU A 331 58.50 35.32 6.46
C GLU A 331 58.40 34.34 7.66
N TRP A 332 59.53 33.80 8.14
CA TRP A 332 59.57 33.10 9.42
C TRP A 332 59.61 34.09 10.58
N SER A 333 58.81 33.84 11.62
CA SER A 333 58.68 34.73 12.78
C SER A 333 59.89 34.72 13.73
N ASP A 334 60.97 34.01 13.40
CA ASP A 334 62.12 33.87 14.28
C ASP A 334 63.31 34.66 13.77
N LYS A 335 63.19 35.99 13.86
CA LYS A 335 64.29 36.91 13.53
C LYS A 335 65.49 36.81 14.48
N VAL A 336 65.38 36.07 15.59
CA VAL A 336 66.46 35.88 16.58
C VAL A 336 67.70 35.20 15.99
N PHE A 337 67.57 34.53 14.84
CA PHE A 337 68.69 33.87 14.16
C PHE A 337 69.21 34.62 12.93
N ALA A 338 68.66 35.80 12.60
CA ALA A 338 69.23 36.60 11.52
C ALA A 338 70.61 37.15 11.96
N PRO A 339 71.66 37.09 11.11
CA PRO A 339 73.00 37.59 11.47
C PRO A 339 73.02 39.08 11.89
N THR A 340 72.03 39.85 11.46
CA THR A 340 71.86 41.27 11.78
C THR A 340 71.00 41.53 13.01
N TYR A 341 70.45 40.49 13.65
CA TYR A 341 69.61 40.64 14.83
C TYR A 341 70.47 40.86 16.07
N GLN A 342 70.46 42.09 16.56
CA GLN A 342 71.13 42.47 17.80
C GLN A 342 70.27 42.00 18.96
N LEU A 343 70.76 41.02 19.73
CA LEU A 343 70.15 40.66 21.01
C LEU A 343 70.13 41.90 21.92
N ARG A 344 68.99 42.16 22.58
CA ARG A 344 68.95 43.20 23.61
C ARG A 344 69.94 42.83 24.72
N SER A 345 70.69 43.80 25.21
CA SER A 345 71.60 43.59 26.33
C SER A 345 70.83 43.08 27.56
N LEU A 346 71.46 42.23 28.35
CA LEU A 346 70.86 41.67 29.58
C LEU A 346 70.26 42.76 30.50
N PRO A 347 70.89 43.94 30.68
CA PRO A 347 70.28 45.03 31.45
C PRO A 347 68.97 45.55 30.85
N ALA A 348 68.90 45.71 29.53
CA ALA A 348 67.69 46.18 28.84
C ALA A 348 66.55 45.15 28.93
N VAL A 349 66.89 43.85 28.93
CA VAL A 349 65.91 42.78 29.15
C VAL A 349 65.44 42.80 30.61
N ALA A 350 66.34 42.96 31.58
CA ALA A 350 65.98 43.04 33.00
C ALA A 350 65.06 44.23 33.32
N THR A 351 65.33 45.41 32.74
CA THR A 351 64.45 46.59 32.88
C THR A 351 63.08 46.34 32.28
N TYR A 352 63.01 45.68 31.11
CA TYR A 352 61.75 45.38 30.45
C TYR A 352 60.90 44.38 31.24
N VAL A 353 61.53 43.31 31.76
CA VAL A 353 60.87 42.32 32.63
C VAL A 353 60.41 42.96 33.94
N ALA A 354 61.18 43.88 34.52
CA ALA A 354 60.74 44.60 35.73
C ALA A 354 59.54 45.52 35.48
N GLN A 355 59.34 46.00 34.25
CA GLN A 355 58.24 46.90 33.89
C GLN A 355 56.97 46.18 33.38
N HIS A 356 57.12 44.98 32.80
CA HIS A 356 56.02 44.29 32.09
C HIS A 356 55.94 42.78 32.39
N GLY A 357 56.81 42.26 33.25
CA GLY A 357 56.73 40.89 33.73
C GLY A 357 55.56 40.72 34.70
N PRO A 358 55.00 39.50 34.82
CA PRO A 358 53.95 39.20 35.79
C PRO A 358 54.40 39.36 37.24
#